data_AF-A0A326RN18-F1
#
_entry.id   AF-A0A326RN18-F1
#
_cell.length_a   1.000
_cell.length_b   1.000
_cell.length_c   1.000
_cell.angle_alpha   90.00
_cell.angle_beta   90.00
_cell.angle_gamma   90.00
#
_symmetry.space_group_name_H-M   'P 1'
#
loop_
_entity.id
_entity.type
_entity.pdbx_description
1 polymer ?
#
loop_
_entity_poly.entity_id
_entity_poly.type
_entity_poly.pdbx_seq_one_letter_code
_entity_poly.pdbx_strand_id
1 'polypeptide(L)'
;MKQDLEKKSEELEQTLAKQLEMLKKDSEDWLKVGAVLAVGALLTYGVVKATRKKKVKNTQKAMEVLEKEGLLDDEIKKRLSKPKSSSIWPSLTQRLLILGFALAKDKILAQLFSDNTESGAVEKDQ
;
A
#
# COMPACT_ATOMS: atom_id res chain seq x y z
N MET A 1 -36.39 14.24 -30.41
CA MET A 1 -34.92 14.24 -30.67
C MET A 1 -34.16 15.21 -29.77
N LYS A 2 -34.29 16.54 -29.88
CA LYS A 2 -33.54 17.47 -28.99
C LYS A 2 -33.99 17.39 -27.51
N GLN A 3 -35.30 17.34 -27.27
CA GLN A 3 -35.88 17.20 -25.92
C GLN A 3 -35.53 15.88 -25.23
N ASP A 4 -35.36 14.79 -25.99
CA ASP A 4 -34.98 13.48 -25.44
C ASP A 4 -33.50 13.43 -25.07
N LEU A 5 -32.66 14.21 -25.76
CA LEU A 5 -31.24 14.36 -25.44
C LEU A 5 -31.04 15.19 -24.17
N GLU A 6 -31.81 16.27 -24.02
CA GLU A 6 -31.77 17.14 -22.82
C GLU A 6 -32.22 16.38 -21.57
N LYS A 7 -33.30 15.60 -21.65
CA LYS A 7 -33.74 14.72 -20.55
C LYS A 7 -32.70 13.66 -20.20
N LYS A 8 -32.06 13.04 -21.19
CA LYS A 8 -30.98 12.09 -20.95
C LYS A 8 -29.78 12.76 -20.28
N SER A 9 -29.39 13.97 -20.70
CA SER A 9 -28.30 14.69 -20.01
C SER A 9 -28.65 15.03 -18.56
N GLU A 10 -29.89 15.45 -18.27
CA GLU A 10 -30.34 15.73 -16.90
C GLU A 10 -30.36 14.46 -16.02
N GLU A 11 -30.82 13.33 -16.57
CA GLU A 11 -30.80 12.03 -15.88
C GLU A 11 -29.36 11.53 -15.63
N LEU A 12 -28.45 11.78 -16.57
CA LEU A 12 -27.03 11.47 -16.44
C LEU A 12 -26.39 12.33 -15.36
N GLU A 13 -26.66 13.63 -15.31
CA GLU A 13 -26.17 14.55 -14.27
C GLU A 13 -26.71 14.18 -12.89
N GLN A 14 -27.99 13.83 -12.79
CA GLN A 14 -28.59 13.32 -11.55
C GLN A 14 -27.93 12.02 -11.09
N THR A 15 -27.67 11.10 -12.02
CA THR A 15 -27.02 9.82 -11.71
C THR A 15 -25.59 10.04 -11.25
N LEU A 16 -24.85 10.94 -11.89
CA LEU A 16 -23.48 11.31 -11.52
C LEU A 16 -23.44 11.98 -10.14
N ALA A 17 -24.37 12.89 -9.86
CA ALA A 17 -24.51 13.53 -8.55
C ALA A 17 -24.79 12.52 -7.45
N LYS A 18 -25.68 11.54 -7.71
CA LYS A 18 -26.03 10.47 -6.77
C LYS A 18 -24.86 9.52 -6.53
N GLN A 19 -24.10 9.17 -7.56
CA GLN A 19 -22.87 8.38 -7.44
C GLN A 19 -21.79 9.13 -6.65
N LEU A 20 -21.66 10.44 -6.84
CA LEU A 20 -20.73 11.30 -6.09
C LEU A 20 -21.13 11.43 -4.62
N GLU A 21 -22.43 11.50 -4.32
CA GLU A 21 -22.95 11.59 -2.96
C GLU A 21 -22.74 10.28 -2.19
N MET A 22 -23.01 9.14 -2.83
CA MET A 22 -22.68 7.82 -2.27
C MET A 22 -21.18 7.64 -2.07
N LEU A 23 -20.37 8.02 -3.05
CA LEU A 23 -18.92 7.95 -2.93
C LEU A 23 -18.39 8.86 -1.81
N LYS A 24 -18.95 10.06 -1.63
CA LYS A 24 -18.60 10.94 -0.50
C LYS A 24 -18.93 10.28 0.83
N LYS A 25 -20.08 9.63 0.94
CA LYS A 25 -20.51 8.94 2.15
C LYS A 25 -19.62 7.74 2.47
N ASP A 26 -19.26 6.95 1.46
CA ASP A 26 -18.33 5.83 1.60
C ASP A 26 -16.88 6.30 1.82
N SER A 27 -16.52 7.46 1.28
CA SER A 27 -15.18 8.01 1.40
C SER A 27 -14.83 8.41 2.83
N GLU A 28 -15.79 8.66 3.73
CA GLU A 28 -15.46 9.00 5.12
C GLU A 28 -14.71 7.87 5.84
N ASP A 29 -15.08 6.62 5.59
CA ASP A 29 -14.43 5.47 6.22
C ASP A 29 -13.15 5.07 5.48
N TRP A 30 -13.14 5.17 4.14
CA TRP A 30 -11.92 5.00 3.36
C TRP A 30 -10.88 6.10 3.61
N LEU A 31 -11.30 7.31 3.96
CA LEU A 31 -10.42 8.42 4.32
C LEU A 31 -9.72 8.15 5.65
N LYS A 32 -10.43 7.61 6.65
CA LYS A 32 -9.82 7.19 7.93
C LYS A 32 -8.78 6.09 7.71
N VAL A 33 -9.13 5.06 6.93
CA VAL A 33 -8.21 3.97 6.59
C VAL A 33 -7.02 4.47 5.76
N GLY A 34 -7.26 5.33 4.79
CA GLY A 34 -6.25 5.96 3.95
C GLY A 34 -5.29 6.85 4.76
N ALA A 35 -5.83 7.60 5.74
CA ALA A 35 -5.02 8.40 6.65
C ALA A 35 -4.11 7.54 7.53
N VAL A 36 -4.63 6.45 8.11
CA VAL A 36 -3.83 5.52 8.92
C VAL A 36 -2.71 4.88 8.09
N LEU A 37 -3.03 4.43 6.87
CA LEU A 37 -2.03 3.85 5.96
C LEU A 37 -0.95 4.88 5.59
N ALA A 38 -1.35 6.12 5.29
CA ALA A 38 -0.42 7.19 4.94
C ALA A 38 0.52 7.54 6.10
N VAL A 39 -0.01 7.66 7.32
CA VAL A 39 0.81 7.87 8.54
C VAL A 39 1.77 6.70 8.76
N GLY A 40 1.29 5.46 8.61
CA GLY A 40 2.13 4.26 8.71
C GLY A 40 3.27 4.25 7.66
N ALA A 41 2.98 4.63 6.42
CA ALA A 41 3.97 4.74 5.36
C ALA A 41 5.02 5.83 5.67
N LEU A 42 4.60 6.98 6.18
CA LEU A 42 5.51 8.06 6.56
C LEU A 42 6.42 7.67 7.73
N LEU A 43 5.86 7.01 8.76
CA LEU A 43 6.63 6.54 9.92
C LEU A 43 7.67 5.50 9.50
N THR A 44 7.26 4.47 8.76
CA THR A 44 8.16 3.41 8.28
C THR A 44 9.26 3.98 7.38
N TYR A 45 8.92 4.88 6.46
CA TYR A 45 9.89 5.59 5.61
C TYR A 45 10.89 6.39 6.46
N GLY A 46 10.41 7.13 7.46
CA GLY A 46 11.25 7.91 8.38
C GLY A 46 12.26 7.04 9.12
N VAL A 47 11.82 5.91 9.68
CA VAL A 47 12.69 4.95 10.39
C VAL A 47 13.73 4.34 9.45
N VAL A 48 13.32 3.91 8.25
CA VAL A 48 14.24 3.34 7.25
C VAL A 48 15.28 4.38 6.79
N LYS A 49 14.87 5.63 6.58
CA LYS A 49 15.77 6.72 6.21
C LYS A 49 16.78 7.04 7.32
N ALA A 50 16.33 7.08 8.57
CA ALA A 50 17.18 7.34 9.73
C ALA A 50 18.23 6.24 9.94
N THR A 51 17.81 4.97 9.85
CA THR A 51 18.72 3.81 10.00
C THR A 51 19.75 3.74 8.88
N ARG A 52 19.35 4.01 7.62
CA ARG A 52 20.30 4.10 6.49
C ARG A 52 21.32 5.22 6.70
N LYS A 53 20.89 6.41 7.15
CA LYS A 53 21.80 7.55 7.42
C LYS A 53 22.82 7.22 8.51
N LYS A 54 22.43 6.51 9.58
CA LYS A 54 23.37 6.03 10.61
C LYS A 54 24.40 5.06 10.04
N LYS A 55 23.98 4.10 9.22
CA LYS A 55 24.88 3.12 8.59
C LYS A 55 25.94 3.80 7.72
N VAL A 56 25.54 4.75 6.87
CA VAL A 56 26.48 5.50 6.01
C VAL A 56 27.51 6.27 6.84
N LYS A 57 27.09 6.95 7.91
CA LYS A 57 28.02 7.67 8.81
C LYS A 57 29.02 6.72 9.48
N ASN A 58 28.57 5.54 9.91
CA ASN A 58 29.45 4.56 10.55
C ASN A 58 30.46 3.99 9.54
N THR A 59 30.04 3.72 8.30
CA THR A 59 30.94 3.28 7.22
C THR A 59 31.98 4.35 6.90
N GLN A 60 31.60 5.63 6.85
CA GLN A 60 32.54 6.74 6.64
C GLN A 60 33.56 6.86 7.76
N LYS A 61 33.12 6.78 9.03
CA LYS A 61 34.03 6.79 10.18
C LYS A 61 35.00 5.61 10.16
N ALA A 62 34.54 4.42 9.77
CA ALA A 62 35.40 3.26 9.65
C ALA A 62 36.47 3.45 8.56
N MET A 63 36.12 4.06 7.43
CA MET A 63 37.10 4.39 6.39
C MET A 63 38.11 5.45 6.86
N GLU A 64 37.66 6.47 7.59
CA GLU A 64 38.56 7.52 8.12
C GLU A 64 39.56 6.97 9.15
N VAL A 65 39.15 6.02 10.01
CA VAL A 65 40.05 5.37 10.97
C VAL A 65 41.07 4.48 10.25
N LEU A 66 40.63 3.70 9.26
CA LEU A 66 41.52 2.85 8.46
C LEU A 66 42.54 3.66 7.65
N GLU A 67 42.17 4.86 7.17
CA GLU A 67 43.09 5.80 6.52
C GLU A 67 44.14 6.32 7.50
N LYS A 68 43.74 6.71 8.72
CA LYS A 68 44.66 7.19 9.76
C LYS A 68 45.65 6.13 10.22
N GLU A 69 45.26 4.86 10.20
CA GLU A 69 46.11 3.73 10.58
C GLU A 69 46.94 3.18 9.40
N GLY A 70 46.79 3.73 8.19
CA GLY A 70 47.52 3.27 7.00
C GLY A 70 47.09 1.87 6.51
N LEU A 71 45.95 1.37 6.98
CA LEU A 71 45.38 0.05 6.64
C LEU A 71 44.35 0.13 5.50
N LEU A 72 44.09 1.32 4.96
CA LEU A 72 43.11 1.49 3.90
C LEU A 72 43.69 1.10 2.53
N ASP A 73 43.40 -0.13 2.11
CA ASP A 73 43.68 -0.60 0.74
C ASP A 73 42.48 -0.37 -0.20
N ASP A 74 42.73 -0.26 -1.50
CA ASP A 74 41.71 -0.06 -2.54
C ASP A 74 40.70 -1.21 -2.58
N GLU A 75 41.12 -2.43 -2.25
CA GLU A 75 40.22 -3.58 -2.12
C GLU A 75 39.24 -3.40 -0.94
N ILE A 76 39.74 -2.97 0.22
CA ILE A 76 38.97 -2.76 1.45
C ILE A 76 37.96 -1.63 1.22
N LYS A 77 38.40 -0.52 0.62
CA LYS A 77 37.55 0.60 0.21
C LYS A 77 36.43 0.16 -0.72
N LYS A 78 36.72 -0.69 -1.71
CA LYS A 78 35.73 -1.24 -2.64
C LYS A 78 34.74 -2.18 -1.96
N ARG A 79 35.15 -2.94 -0.94
CA ARG A 79 34.27 -3.83 -0.17
C ARG A 79 33.38 -3.05 0.81
N LEU A 80 33.90 -2.03 1.50
CA LEU A 80 33.14 -1.19 2.44
C LEU A 80 32.16 -0.23 1.75
N SER A 81 32.50 0.26 0.55
CA SER A 81 31.63 1.15 -0.24
C SER A 81 30.52 0.43 -1.01
N LYS A 82 30.66 -0.89 -1.24
CA LYS A 82 29.64 -1.67 -1.95
C LYS A 82 28.33 -1.69 -1.16
N PRO A 83 27.19 -1.32 -1.78
CA PRO A 83 25.90 -1.47 -1.14
C PRO A 83 25.62 -2.96 -0.92
N LYS A 84 25.49 -3.38 0.35
CA LYS A 84 25.09 -4.74 0.70
C LYS A 84 23.64 -4.95 0.25
N SER A 85 23.42 -5.69 -0.82
CA SER A 85 22.09 -6.07 -1.26
C SER A 85 21.44 -6.95 -0.18
N SER A 86 20.34 -6.49 0.38
CA SER A 86 19.62 -7.20 1.43
C SER A 86 18.55 -8.10 0.80
N SER A 87 18.76 -9.43 0.83
CA SER A 87 17.81 -10.48 0.40
C SER A 87 16.50 -10.57 1.20
N ILE A 88 16.27 -9.65 2.14
CA ILE A 88 15.17 -9.70 3.09
C ILE A 88 13.88 -9.11 2.49
N TRP A 89 13.99 -8.16 1.54
CA TRP A 89 12.83 -7.52 0.92
C TRP A 89 11.97 -8.46 0.06
N PRO A 90 12.55 -9.29 -0.83
CA PRO A 90 11.75 -10.19 -1.67
C PRO A 90 10.99 -11.23 -0.85
N SER A 91 11.64 -11.83 0.16
CA SER A 91 11.04 -12.88 0.99
C SER A 91 9.98 -12.35 1.95
N LEU A 92 10.18 -11.16 2.52
CA LEU A 92 9.18 -10.53 3.38
C LEU A 92 7.94 -10.10 2.59
N THR A 93 8.12 -9.49 1.41
CA THR A 93 6.99 -9.07 0.56
C THR A 93 6.18 -10.26 0.07
N GLN A 94 6.83 -11.35 -0.35
CA GLN A 94 6.13 -12.59 -0.70
C GLN A 94 5.29 -13.12 0.46
N ARG A 95 5.82 -13.15 1.69
CA ARG A 95 5.08 -13.59 2.87
C ARG A 95 3.90 -12.67 3.21
N LEU A 96 4.09 -11.36 3.11
CA LEU A 96 3.02 -10.38 3.33
C LEU A 96 1.93 -10.47 2.26
N LEU A 97 2.30 -10.70 1.00
CA LEU A 97 1.34 -10.92 -0.08
C LEU A 97 0.52 -12.20 0.16
N ILE A 98 1.18 -13.31 0.52
CA ILE A 98 0.49 -14.57 0.82
C ILE A 98 -0.44 -14.40 2.03
N LEU A 99 0.03 -13.75 3.10
CA LEU A 99 -0.79 -13.49 4.29
C LEU A 99 -1.97 -12.56 3.96
N GLY A 100 -1.74 -11.51 3.17
CA GLY A 100 -2.76 -10.61 2.70
C GLY A 100 -3.82 -11.33 1.87
N PHE A 101 -3.39 -12.19 0.94
CA PHE A 101 -4.28 -13.02 0.13
C PHE A 101 -5.04 -14.03 1.00
N ALA A 102 -4.39 -14.62 2.00
CA ALA A 102 -4.99 -15.55 2.93
C ALA A 102 -6.00 -14.91 3.87
N LEU A 103 -5.83 -13.65 4.28
CA LEU A 103 -6.83 -12.92 5.05
C LEU A 103 -7.96 -12.39 4.16
N ALA A 104 -7.62 -11.96 2.95
CA ALA A 104 -8.60 -11.47 1.98
C ALA A 104 -9.52 -12.60 1.51
N LYS A 105 -9.01 -13.83 1.31
CA LYS A 105 -9.83 -14.97 0.87
C LYS A 105 -11.05 -15.16 1.78
N ASP A 106 -10.89 -15.04 3.10
CA ASP A 106 -11.98 -15.35 4.04
C ASP A 106 -13.09 -14.30 3.97
N LYS A 107 -12.74 -13.02 3.76
CA LYS A 107 -13.71 -11.94 3.55
C LYS A 107 -14.30 -11.93 2.15
N ILE A 108 -13.47 -12.11 1.12
CA ILE A 108 -13.88 -12.09 -0.28
C ILE A 108 -14.79 -13.29 -0.58
N LEU A 109 -14.43 -14.49 -0.11
CA LEU A 109 -15.26 -15.68 -0.28
C LEU A 109 -16.57 -15.56 0.51
N ALA A 110 -16.52 -15.10 1.77
CA ALA A 110 -17.74 -14.86 2.54
C ALA A 110 -18.67 -13.87 1.82
N GLN A 111 -18.14 -12.76 1.29
CA GLN A 111 -18.94 -11.76 0.60
C GLN A 111 -19.47 -12.25 -0.76
N LEU A 112 -18.70 -13.04 -1.52
CA LEU A 112 -19.13 -13.69 -2.78
C LEU A 112 -20.20 -14.76 -2.59
N PHE A 113 -20.16 -15.50 -1.49
CA PHE A 113 -21.15 -16.55 -1.18
C PHE A 113 -22.35 -16.01 -0.38
N SER A 114 -22.20 -14.93 0.39
CA SER A 114 -23.32 -14.21 1.01
C SER A 114 -24.18 -13.48 -0.02
N ASP A 115 -23.58 -12.86 -1.05
CA ASP A 115 -24.33 -12.23 -2.16
C ASP A 115 -25.19 -13.24 -2.95
N ASN A 116 -24.77 -14.51 -3.01
CA ASN A 116 -25.54 -15.58 -3.66
C ASN A 116 -26.71 -16.10 -2.82
N THR A 117 -26.77 -15.79 -1.53
CA THR A 117 -27.81 -16.33 -0.63
C THR A 117 -29.02 -15.39 -0.53
N GLU A 118 -28.87 -14.09 -0.83
CA GLU A 118 -29.97 -13.12 -0.79
C GLU A 118 -30.83 -13.10 -2.07
N SER A 119 -30.37 -13.69 -3.19
CA SER A 119 -31.18 -13.83 -4.42
C SER A 119 -32.01 -15.12 -4.49
N GLY A 120 -32.07 -15.91 -3.41
CA GLY A 120 -32.80 -17.19 -3.37
C GLY A 120 -33.97 -17.27 -2.38
N ALA A 121 -34.31 -16.19 -1.67
CA ALA A 121 -35.28 -16.20 -0.56
C ALA A 121 -36.54 -15.35 -0.80
N VAL A 122 -36.92 -15.11 -2.07
CA VAL A 122 -38.23 -14.52 -2.42
C VAL A 122 -38.94 -15.40 -3.45
N GLU A 123 -39.10 -16.69 -3.13
CA GLU A 123 -40.15 -17.51 -3.75
C GLU A 123 -40.48 -18.69 -2.83
N LYS A 124 -41.12 -18.39 -1.69
CA LYS A 124 -42.07 -19.27 -0.99
C LYS A 124 -42.76 -18.46 0.11
N ASP A 125 -44.08 -18.56 0.11
CA ASP A 125 -45.06 -17.96 1.03
C ASP A 125 -45.52 -16.52 0.72
N GLN A 126 -46.31 -16.35 -0.35
CA GLN A 126 -47.78 -16.15 -0.28
C GLN A 126 -48.42 -16.02 -1.65
#